data_AF-B9TMN6-F1
#
_entry.id   AF-B9TMN6-F1
#
_cell.length_a   1.000
_cell.length_b   1.000
_cell.length_c   1.000
_cell.angle_alpha   90.00
_cell.angle_beta   90.00
_cell.angle_gamma   90.00
#
_symmetry.space_group_name_H-M   'P 1'
#
loop_
_entity.id
_entity.type
_entity.pdbx_description
1 polymer ?
#
loop_
_entity_poly.entity_id
_entity_poly.type
_entity_poly.pdbx_seq_one_letter_code
_entity_poly.pdbx_strand_id
1 'polypeptide(L)'
;MDLFALDDALADWEAALPSLRGPARLPLLLPLAWHLRQRDTPRALHLVDEAQALLADAALPADDRHALAARLQLVRAEAAWLAGQLAAADDLAVQAGQRFAALQLQLGCADAHWLRAWIAIDHGDHTRAETELEQMAAAARAAGDAQRCAIADAVNARWAVLRDLPSAQRRWGQRFTAAEESQPG
;
A
#
# COMPACT_ATOMS: atom_id res chain seq x y z
N MET A 1 1.39 1.90 -5.90
CA MET A 1 1.80 3.34 -5.84
C MET A 1 3.25 3.36 -5.39
N ASP A 2 4.00 4.45 -5.57
CA ASP A 2 5.34 4.50 -4.98
C ASP A 2 5.22 4.50 -3.46
N LEU A 3 6.04 3.69 -2.78
CA LEU A 3 6.00 3.60 -1.33
C LEU A 3 6.44 4.90 -0.66
N PHE A 4 7.39 5.60 -1.29
CA PHE A 4 8.05 6.78 -0.77
C PHE A 4 8.09 7.86 -1.84
N ALA A 5 7.93 9.11 -1.41
CA ALA A 5 8.21 10.29 -2.21
C ALA A 5 8.90 11.32 -1.31
N LEU A 6 9.76 12.14 -1.90
CA LEU A 6 10.45 13.22 -1.19
C LEU A 6 9.48 14.37 -0.91
N ASP A 7 9.69 15.10 0.19
CA ASP A 7 8.85 16.24 0.55
C ASP A 7 8.80 17.31 -0.56
N ASP A 8 9.91 17.53 -1.26
CA ASP A 8 9.95 18.48 -2.40
C ASP A 8 9.02 18.04 -3.54
N ALA A 9 8.93 16.74 -3.83
CA ALA A 9 8.04 16.22 -4.86
C ALA A 9 6.56 16.39 -4.46
N LEU A 10 6.25 16.22 -3.18
CA LEU A 10 4.92 16.50 -2.65
C LEU A 10 4.56 17.99 -2.81
N ALA A 11 5.47 18.88 -2.41
CA ALA A 11 5.27 20.33 -2.52
C ALA A 11 5.04 20.76 -3.97
N ASP A 12 5.80 20.20 -4.92
CA ASP A 12 5.63 20.44 -6.35
C ASP A 12 4.26 19.99 -6.85
N TRP A 13 3.79 18.80 -6.45
CA TRP A 13 2.47 18.30 -6.81
C TRP A 13 1.34 19.15 -6.21
N GLU A 14 1.47 19.58 -4.96
CA GLU A 14 0.51 20.48 -4.30
C GLU A 14 0.45 21.84 -4.99
N ALA A 15 1.60 22.39 -5.39
CA ALA A 15 1.69 23.67 -6.10
C ALA A 15 1.14 23.57 -7.54
N ALA A 16 1.32 22.44 -8.20
CA ALA A 16 0.83 22.22 -9.56
C ALA A 16 -0.70 21.99 -9.61
N LEU A 17 -1.27 21.35 -8.58
CA LEU A 17 -2.67 20.90 -8.58
C LEU A 17 -3.70 22.02 -8.90
N PRO A 18 -3.62 23.26 -8.38
CA PRO A 18 -4.60 24.32 -8.68
C PRO A 18 -4.67 24.73 -10.16
N SER A 19 -3.60 24.51 -10.92
CA SER A 19 -3.54 24.82 -12.36
C SER A 19 -4.30 23.81 -13.24
N LEU A 20 -4.51 22.60 -12.73
CA LEU A 20 -5.17 21.51 -13.45
C LEU A 20 -6.69 21.54 -13.26
N ARG A 21 -7.44 21.15 -14.29
CA ARG A 21 -8.91 21.13 -14.30
C ARG A 21 -9.46 19.78 -14.76
N GLY A 22 -10.61 19.39 -14.21
CA GLY A 22 -11.31 18.16 -14.59
C GLY A 22 -10.42 16.91 -14.48
N PRO A 23 -10.59 15.92 -15.38
CA PRO A 23 -9.82 14.68 -15.36
C PRO A 23 -8.30 14.83 -15.44
N ALA A 24 -7.78 15.97 -15.92
CA ALA A 24 -6.34 16.25 -15.94
C ALA A 24 -5.71 16.32 -14.54
N ARG A 25 -6.53 16.41 -13.49
CA ARG A 25 -6.09 16.41 -12.08
C ARG A 25 -5.79 15.00 -11.56
N LEU A 26 -6.40 13.97 -12.14
CA LEU A 26 -6.28 12.58 -11.66
C LEU A 26 -4.85 12.08 -11.45
N PRO A 27 -3.87 12.39 -12.33
CA PRO A 27 -2.49 11.95 -12.15
C PRO A 27 -1.82 12.50 -10.88
N LEU A 28 -2.28 13.64 -10.34
CA LEU A 28 -1.73 14.23 -9.10
C LEU A 28 -2.58 13.88 -7.86
N LEU A 29 -3.89 13.74 -8.02
CA LEU A 29 -4.78 13.47 -6.88
C LEU A 29 -4.46 12.14 -6.19
N LEU A 30 -4.23 11.07 -6.94
CA LEU A 30 -3.94 9.76 -6.34
C LEU A 30 -2.59 9.74 -5.60
N PRO A 31 -1.45 10.16 -6.21
CA PRO A 31 -0.18 10.21 -5.49
C PRO A 31 -0.25 11.09 -4.23
N LEU A 32 -0.83 12.29 -4.34
CA LEU A 32 -0.99 13.17 -3.18
C LEU A 32 -1.83 12.52 -2.07
N ALA A 33 -2.98 11.93 -2.42
CA ALA A 33 -3.82 11.23 -1.45
C ALA A 33 -3.06 10.10 -0.76
N TRP A 34 -2.27 9.33 -1.52
CA TRP A 34 -1.45 8.27 -0.97
C TRP A 34 -0.40 8.83 0.00
N HIS A 35 0.41 9.82 -0.39
CA HIS A 35 1.48 10.30 0.50
C HIS A 35 0.96 11.10 1.70
N LEU A 36 -0.24 11.69 1.62
CA LEU A 36 -0.87 12.38 2.76
C LEU A 36 -1.64 11.44 3.70
N ARG A 37 -1.91 10.19 3.33
CA ARG A 37 -2.86 9.31 4.05
C ARG A 37 -2.62 9.15 5.55
N GLN A 38 -1.36 9.16 6.00
CA GLN A 38 -0.98 9.06 7.43
C GLN A 38 -0.60 10.41 8.06
N ARG A 39 -0.28 11.43 7.25
CA ARG A 39 0.18 12.76 7.69
C ARG A 39 -0.98 13.76 7.84
N ASP A 40 -1.92 13.72 6.90
CA ASP A 40 -3.14 14.52 6.86
C ASP A 40 -4.26 13.67 6.23
N THR A 41 -4.78 12.72 7.02
CA THR A 41 -5.83 11.79 6.58
C THR A 41 -7.10 12.51 6.10
N PRO A 42 -7.61 13.57 6.76
CA PRO A 42 -8.75 14.33 6.24
C PRO A 42 -8.50 14.90 4.84
N ARG A 43 -7.31 15.47 4.60
CA ARG A 43 -6.96 15.98 3.26
C ARG A 43 -6.85 14.86 2.23
N ALA A 44 -6.23 13.73 2.59
CA ALA A 44 -6.15 12.57 1.71
C ALA A 44 -7.54 12.08 1.28
N LEU A 45 -8.49 11.99 2.21
CA LEU A 45 -9.86 11.59 1.91
C LEU A 45 -10.57 12.58 0.98
N HIS A 46 -10.37 13.89 1.17
CA HIS A 46 -10.91 14.90 0.26
C HIS A 46 -10.39 14.71 -1.17
N LEU A 47 -9.07 14.46 -1.33
CA LEU A 47 -8.47 14.20 -2.64
C LEU A 47 -9.00 12.91 -3.26
N VAL A 48 -9.28 11.89 -2.44
CA VAL A 48 -9.92 10.65 -2.90
C VAL A 48 -11.35 10.89 -3.38
N ASP A 49 -12.15 11.65 -2.64
CA ASP A 49 -13.52 12.00 -3.04
C ASP A 49 -13.52 12.77 -4.37
N GLU A 50 -12.60 13.72 -4.51
CA GLU A 50 -12.41 14.48 -5.74
C GLU A 50 -12.00 13.58 -6.92
N ALA A 51 -11.02 12.70 -6.73
CA ALA A 51 -10.59 11.77 -7.76
C ALA A 51 -11.70 10.81 -8.17
N GLN A 52 -12.50 10.34 -7.21
CA GLN A 52 -13.62 9.43 -7.46
C GLN A 52 -14.73 10.11 -8.28
N ALA A 53 -15.01 11.39 -8.04
CA ALA A 53 -15.96 12.16 -8.84
C ALA A 53 -15.46 12.33 -10.29
N LEU A 54 -14.18 12.69 -10.46
CA LEU A 54 -13.57 12.88 -11.78
C LEU A 54 -13.42 11.58 -12.57
N LEU A 55 -13.33 10.44 -11.88
CA LEU A 55 -13.24 9.12 -12.50
C LEU A 55 -14.46 8.77 -13.36
N ALA A 56 -15.65 9.31 -13.10
CA ALA A 56 -16.84 9.04 -13.90
C ALA A 56 -16.72 9.67 -15.31
N ASP A 57 -16.20 10.90 -15.36
CA ASP A 57 -16.13 11.72 -16.58
C ASP A 57 -14.81 11.55 -17.35
N ALA A 58 -13.83 10.85 -16.75
CA ALA A 58 -12.54 10.63 -17.39
C ALA A 58 -12.66 9.71 -18.61
N ALA A 59 -12.03 10.10 -19.72
CA ALA A 59 -11.90 9.26 -20.92
C ALA A 59 -10.78 8.21 -20.75
N LEU A 60 -10.93 7.32 -19.76
CA LEU A 60 -10.01 6.22 -19.47
C LEU A 60 -10.57 4.88 -19.95
N PRO A 61 -9.71 3.94 -20.39
CA PRO A 61 -10.08 2.53 -20.51
C PRO A 61 -10.73 2.00 -19.23
N ALA A 62 -11.66 1.04 -19.36
CA ALA A 62 -12.39 0.49 -18.21
C ALA A 62 -11.44 -0.09 -17.15
N ASP A 63 -10.42 -0.83 -17.59
CA ASP A 63 -9.42 -1.43 -16.71
C ASP A 63 -8.62 -0.38 -15.94
N ASP A 64 -8.18 0.70 -16.60
CA ASP A 64 -7.47 1.80 -15.95
C ASP A 64 -8.35 2.52 -14.92
N ARG A 65 -9.63 2.71 -15.25
CA ARG A 65 -10.62 3.30 -14.34
C ARG A 65 -10.83 2.42 -13.11
N HIS A 66 -10.96 1.10 -13.31
CA HIS A 66 -11.10 0.14 -12.21
C HIS A 66 -9.83 0.04 -11.37
N ALA A 67 -8.65 0.09 -12.00
CA ALA A 67 -7.36 0.08 -11.34
C ALA A 67 -7.13 1.33 -10.49
N LEU A 68 -7.57 2.50 -10.97
CA LEU A 68 -7.50 3.76 -10.23
C LEU A 68 -8.50 3.76 -9.06
N ALA A 69 -9.75 3.32 -9.30
CA ALA A 69 -10.74 3.16 -8.24
C ALA A 69 -10.29 2.22 -7.12
N ALA A 70 -9.65 1.09 -7.47
CA ALA A 70 -9.11 0.15 -6.47
C ALA A 70 -7.99 0.78 -5.62
N ARG A 71 -7.14 1.63 -6.20
CA ARG A 71 -6.10 2.36 -5.44
C ARG A 71 -6.70 3.41 -4.52
N LEU A 72 -7.70 4.16 -4.98
CA LEU A 72 -8.45 5.09 -4.14
C LEU A 72 -9.13 4.37 -2.97
N GLN A 73 -9.65 3.16 -3.21
CA GLN A 73 -10.25 2.33 -2.18
C GLN A 73 -9.23 1.87 -1.12
N LEU A 74 -7.97 1.58 -1.50
CA LEU A 74 -6.92 1.30 -0.52
C LEU A 74 -6.60 2.50 0.38
N VAL A 75 -6.61 3.73 -0.16
CA VAL A 75 -6.44 4.94 0.67
C VAL A 75 -7.58 5.05 1.71
N ARG A 76 -8.82 4.76 1.31
CA ARG A 76 -9.96 4.73 2.25
C ARG A 76 -9.82 3.62 3.29
N ALA A 77 -9.37 2.44 2.87
CA ALA A 77 -9.13 1.32 3.77
C ALA A 77 -8.09 1.70 4.84
N GLU A 78 -7.01 2.35 4.44
CA GLU A 78 -5.97 2.81 5.36
C GLU A 78 -6.49 3.91 6.31
N ALA A 79 -7.29 4.85 5.81
CA ALA A 79 -7.94 5.85 6.66
C ALA A 79 -8.89 5.22 7.70
N ALA A 80 -9.66 4.20 7.31
CA ALA A 80 -10.52 3.46 8.23
C ALA A 80 -9.69 2.71 9.29
N TRP A 81 -8.57 2.11 8.90
CA TRP A 81 -7.62 1.48 9.80
C TRP A 81 -7.05 2.47 10.84
N LEU A 82 -6.57 3.64 10.38
CA LEU A 82 -6.08 4.71 11.26
C LEU A 82 -7.15 5.24 12.23
N ALA A 83 -8.43 5.16 11.85
CA ALA A 83 -9.56 5.51 12.71
C ALA A 83 -9.99 4.37 13.67
N GLY A 84 -9.28 3.24 13.69
CA GLY A 84 -9.60 2.07 14.52
C GLY A 84 -10.78 1.23 14.00
N GLN A 85 -11.27 1.49 12.79
CA GLN A 85 -12.40 0.79 12.19
C GLN A 85 -11.92 -0.47 11.45
N LEU A 86 -11.31 -1.40 12.19
CA LEU A 86 -10.56 -2.53 11.62
C LEU A 86 -11.37 -3.41 10.66
N ALA A 87 -12.63 -3.72 10.99
CA ALA A 87 -13.49 -4.53 10.11
C ALA A 87 -13.79 -3.83 8.78
N ALA A 88 -14.14 -2.53 8.83
CA ALA A 88 -14.41 -1.75 7.62
C ALA A 88 -13.14 -1.58 6.76
N ALA A 89 -11.99 -1.38 7.41
CA ALA A 89 -10.70 -1.31 6.74
C ALA A 89 -10.39 -2.61 5.99
N ASP A 90 -10.64 -3.76 6.63
CA ASP A 90 -10.39 -5.07 6.02
C ASP A 90 -11.31 -5.34 4.83
N ASP A 91 -12.60 -5.07 4.96
CA ASP A 91 -13.57 -5.24 3.87
C ASP A 91 -13.18 -4.41 2.64
N LEU A 92 -12.75 -3.16 2.86
CA LEU A 92 -12.27 -2.28 1.79
C LEU A 92 -10.97 -2.81 1.16
N ALA A 93 -10.03 -3.30 1.97
CA ALA A 93 -8.76 -3.84 1.47
C ALA A 93 -8.95 -5.14 0.68
N VAL A 94 -9.83 -6.04 1.15
CA VAL A 94 -10.21 -7.27 0.43
C VAL A 94 -10.81 -6.95 -0.93
N GLN A 95 -11.79 -6.06 -0.96
CA GLN A 95 -12.44 -5.67 -2.22
C GLN A 95 -11.46 -5.00 -3.19
N ALA A 96 -10.49 -4.22 -2.70
CA ALA A 96 -9.45 -3.62 -3.54
C ALA A 96 -8.51 -4.70 -4.09
N GLY A 97 -8.06 -5.64 -3.24
CA GLY A 97 -7.24 -6.78 -3.63
C GLY A 97 -7.90 -7.66 -4.69
N GLN A 98 -9.20 -7.95 -4.54
CA GLN A 98 -9.97 -8.71 -5.53
C GLN A 98 -10.01 -8.01 -6.90
N ARG A 99 -10.16 -6.67 -6.92
CA ARG A 99 -10.12 -5.89 -8.17
C ARG A 99 -8.74 -5.94 -8.80
N PHE A 100 -7.66 -5.79 -8.03
CA PHE A 100 -6.30 -5.92 -8.56
C PHE A 100 -6.02 -7.31 -9.11
N ALA A 101 -6.47 -8.36 -8.43
CA ALA A 101 -6.31 -9.73 -8.90
C ALA A 101 -7.05 -9.97 -10.23
N ALA A 102 -8.30 -9.48 -10.35
CA ALA A 102 -9.07 -9.56 -11.58
C ALA A 102 -8.40 -8.84 -12.76
N LEU A 103 -7.73 -7.71 -12.49
CA LEU A 103 -6.97 -6.93 -13.47
C LEU A 103 -5.52 -7.41 -13.65
N GLN A 104 -5.12 -8.49 -12.97
CA GLN A 104 -3.75 -9.02 -12.96
C GLN A 104 -2.67 -8.01 -12.53
N LEU A 105 -3.04 -7.05 -11.69
CA LEU A 105 -2.17 -5.98 -11.20
C LEU A 105 -1.45 -6.40 -9.90
N GLN A 106 -0.35 -7.14 -10.04
CA GLN A 106 0.40 -7.72 -8.92
C GLN A 106 0.85 -6.71 -7.86
N LEU A 107 1.30 -5.52 -8.25
CA LEU A 107 1.66 -4.48 -7.27
C LEU A 107 0.47 -4.00 -6.44
N GLY A 108 -0.72 -3.93 -7.04
CA GLY A 108 -1.93 -3.59 -6.31
C GLY A 108 -2.34 -4.69 -5.33
N CYS A 109 -2.16 -5.96 -5.71
CA CYS A 109 -2.33 -7.09 -4.79
C CYS A 109 -1.36 -6.98 -3.61
N ALA A 110 -0.08 -6.68 -3.88
CA ALA A 110 0.92 -6.48 -2.83
C ALA A 110 0.53 -5.34 -1.86
N ASP A 111 0.08 -4.20 -2.39
CA ASP A 111 -0.42 -3.07 -1.60
C ASP A 111 -1.61 -3.46 -0.70
N ALA A 112 -2.54 -4.28 -1.21
CA ALA A 112 -3.69 -4.75 -0.43
C ALA A 112 -3.27 -5.71 0.69
N HIS A 113 -2.41 -6.69 0.40
CA HIS A 113 -1.89 -7.64 1.38
C HIS A 113 -1.07 -6.95 2.47
N TRP A 114 -0.28 -5.94 2.11
CA TRP A 114 0.45 -5.12 3.08
C TRP A 114 -0.50 -4.49 4.10
N LEU A 115 -1.56 -3.82 3.66
CA LEU A 115 -2.52 -3.19 4.56
C LEU A 115 -3.24 -4.23 5.42
N ARG A 116 -3.64 -5.36 4.85
CA ARG A 116 -4.31 -6.45 5.58
C ARG A 116 -3.42 -7.09 6.64
N ALA A 117 -2.10 -7.13 6.44
CA ALA A 117 -1.15 -7.55 7.47
C ALA A 117 -1.17 -6.61 8.69
N TRP A 118 -1.15 -5.29 8.47
CA TRP A 118 -1.22 -4.31 9.57
C TRP A 118 -2.55 -4.36 10.32
N ILE A 119 -3.66 -4.50 9.60
CA ILE A 119 -4.98 -4.68 10.23
C ILE A 119 -4.99 -5.96 11.09
N ALA A 120 -4.42 -7.06 10.60
CA ALA A 120 -4.33 -8.31 11.35
C ALA A 120 -3.45 -8.19 12.60
N ILE A 121 -2.32 -7.48 12.51
CA ILE A 121 -1.43 -7.17 13.64
C ILE A 121 -2.21 -6.43 14.73
N ASP A 122 -2.91 -5.35 14.37
CA ASP A 122 -3.65 -4.54 15.35
C ASP A 122 -4.87 -5.29 15.93
N HIS A 123 -5.40 -6.26 15.19
CA HIS A 123 -6.42 -7.18 15.67
C HIS A 123 -5.84 -8.34 16.52
N GLY A 124 -4.51 -8.45 16.64
CA GLY A 124 -3.82 -9.52 17.37
C GLY A 124 -3.77 -10.87 16.65
N ASP A 125 -4.19 -10.95 15.39
CA ASP A 125 -4.15 -12.16 14.56
C ASP A 125 -2.81 -12.28 13.82
N HIS A 126 -1.80 -12.76 14.57
CA HIS A 126 -0.43 -12.86 14.08
C HIS A 126 -0.25 -13.90 12.97
N THR A 127 -1.05 -14.98 12.98
CA THR A 127 -1.01 -16.01 11.93
C THR A 127 -1.51 -15.46 10.61
N ARG A 128 -2.61 -14.70 10.66
CA ARG A 128 -3.11 -14.00 9.49
C ARG A 128 -2.12 -12.94 9.01
N ALA A 129 -1.53 -12.15 9.91
CA ALA A 129 -0.52 -11.15 9.54
C ALA A 129 0.66 -11.77 8.77
N GLU A 130 1.19 -12.90 9.25
CA GLU A 130 2.26 -13.65 8.58
C GLU A 130 1.85 -14.12 7.17
N THR A 131 0.64 -14.67 7.05
CA THR A 131 0.07 -15.10 5.76
C THR A 131 -0.05 -13.94 4.78
N GLU A 132 -0.52 -12.79 5.22
CA GLU A 132 -0.67 -11.59 4.37
C GLU A 132 0.69 -11.04 3.95
N LEU A 133 1.69 -11.02 4.85
CA LEU A 133 3.06 -10.59 4.49
C LEU A 133 3.70 -11.52 3.46
N GLU A 134 3.48 -12.84 3.56
CA GLU A 134 3.93 -13.80 2.55
C GLU A 134 3.26 -13.57 1.19
N GLN A 135 1.96 -13.28 1.18
CA GLN A 135 1.20 -12.96 -0.04
C GLN A 135 1.67 -11.65 -0.67
N MET A 136 1.96 -10.62 0.14
CA MET A 136 2.59 -9.38 -0.33
C MET A 136 3.93 -9.66 -1.01
N ALA A 137 4.82 -10.42 -0.37
CA ALA A 137 6.14 -10.74 -0.92
C ALA A 137 6.04 -11.57 -2.22
N ALA A 138 5.08 -12.48 -2.31
CA ALA A 138 4.81 -13.24 -3.53
C ALA A 138 4.35 -12.33 -4.68
N ALA A 139 3.38 -11.45 -4.43
CA ALA A 139 2.87 -10.52 -5.42
C ALA A 139 3.93 -9.49 -5.86
N ALA A 140 4.73 -8.96 -4.93
CA ALA A 140 5.84 -8.07 -5.23
C ALA A 140 6.91 -8.74 -6.12
N ARG A 141 7.25 -10.01 -5.84
CA ARG A 141 8.17 -10.80 -6.68
C ARG A 141 7.60 -11.04 -8.08
N ALA A 142 6.32 -11.38 -8.19
CA ALA A 142 5.66 -11.54 -9.48
C ALA A 142 5.66 -10.25 -10.32
N ALA A 143 5.67 -9.10 -9.66
CA ALA A 143 5.79 -7.79 -10.30
C ALA A 143 7.24 -7.33 -10.57
N GLY A 144 8.25 -8.07 -10.09
CA GLY A 144 9.65 -7.65 -10.17
C GLY A 144 10.04 -6.51 -9.23
N ASP A 145 9.26 -6.21 -8.19
CA ASP A 145 9.52 -5.14 -7.23
C ASP A 145 10.32 -5.67 -6.03
N ALA A 146 11.64 -5.61 -6.16
CA ALA A 146 12.58 -6.08 -5.14
C ALA A 146 12.48 -5.27 -3.83
N GLN A 147 12.17 -3.98 -3.91
CA GLN A 147 12.06 -3.12 -2.73
C GLN A 147 10.89 -3.53 -1.85
N ARG A 148 9.71 -3.74 -2.44
CA ARG A 148 8.53 -4.24 -1.71
C ARG A 148 8.76 -5.64 -1.15
N CYS A 149 9.44 -6.51 -1.88
CA CYS A 149 9.79 -7.83 -1.38
C CYS A 149 10.68 -7.74 -0.15
N ALA A 150 11.73 -6.91 -0.18
CA ALA A 150 12.64 -6.72 0.94
C ALA A 150 11.92 -6.14 2.17
N ILE A 151 11.03 -5.18 1.98
CA ILE A 151 10.21 -4.60 3.07
C ILE A 151 9.31 -5.66 3.70
N ALA A 152 8.60 -6.45 2.89
CA ALA A 152 7.75 -7.53 3.37
C ALA A 152 8.54 -8.55 4.20
N ASP A 153 9.71 -8.98 3.69
CA ASP A 153 10.59 -9.93 4.37
C ASP A 153 11.14 -9.36 5.69
N ALA A 154 11.57 -8.09 5.70
CA ALA A 154 12.08 -7.43 6.90
C ALA A 154 11.02 -7.29 7.99
N VAL A 155 9.79 -6.92 7.62
CA VAL A 155 8.67 -6.80 8.56
C VAL A 155 8.30 -8.18 9.12
N ASN A 156 8.25 -9.20 8.28
CA ASN A 156 7.99 -10.57 8.71
C ASN A 156 9.09 -11.08 9.67
N ALA A 157 10.36 -10.81 9.36
CA ALA A 157 11.49 -11.14 10.23
C ALA A 157 11.40 -10.45 11.60
N ARG A 158 11.09 -9.15 11.63
CA ARG A 158 10.87 -8.40 12.87
C ARG A 158 9.78 -9.04 13.73
N TRP A 159 8.64 -9.40 13.14
CA TRP A 159 7.54 -10.02 13.88
C TRP A 159 7.85 -11.44 14.34
N ALA A 160 8.57 -12.22 13.54
CA ALA A 160 9.04 -13.54 13.95
C ALA A 160 9.93 -13.45 15.18
N VAL A 161 10.87 -12.49 15.22
CA VAL A 161 11.77 -12.27 16.37
C VAL A 161 10.99 -11.87 17.63
N LEU A 162 10.01 -10.97 17.50
CA LEU A 162 9.20 -10.51 18.64
C LEU A 162 8.27 -11.59 19.20
N ARG A 163 7.87 -12.58 18.39
CA ARG A 163 6.98 -13.68 18.77
C ARG A 163 7.73 -14.89 19.33
N ASP A 164 8.85 -15.27 18.72
CA ASP A 164 9.61 -16.49 19.05
C ASP A 164 11.05 -16.40 18.49
N LEU A 165 11.94 -15.79 19.27
CA LEU A 165 13.34 -15.53 18.92
C LEU A 165 14.10 -16.78 18.38
N PRO A 166 14.00 -17.99 18.99
CA PRO A 166 14.60 -19.21 18.45
C PRO A 166 14.08 -19.66 17.07
N SER A 167 12.78 -19.51 16.79
CA SER A 167 12.21 -19.86 15.47
C SER A 167 12.54 -18.83 14.41
N ALA A 168 12.61 -17.55 14.79
CA ALA A 168 13.05 -16.48 13.89
C ALA A 168 14.50 -16.69 13.43
N GLN A 169 15.41 -17.05 14.33
CA GLN A 169 16.81 -17.33 13.97
C GLN A 169 16.94 -18.49 12.97
N ARG A 170 16.13 -19.56 13.11
CA ARG A 170 16.15 -20.69 12.16
C ARG A 170 15.65 -20.30 10.77
N ARG A 171 14.64 -19.44 10.66
CA ARG A 171 14.01 -19.06 9.38
C ARG A 171 14.74 -17.93 8.67
N TRP A 172 15.22 -16.94 9.40
CA TRP A 172 15.78 -15.71 8.84
C TRP A 172 17.32 -15.65 8.88
N GLY A 173 17.97 -16.42 9.74
CA GLY A 173 19.42 -16.36 9.95
C GLY A 173 20.29 -16.75 8.73
N GLN A 174 19.69 -17.33 7.69
CA GLN A 174 20.38 -17.69 6.44
C GLN A 174 20.01 -16.77 5.27
N ARG A 175 19.07 -15.84 5.45
CA ARG A 175 18.48 -15.03 4.37
C ARG A 175 19.11 -13.64 4.23
N PHE A 176 19.81 -13.18 5.27
CA PHE A 176 20.63 -11.98 5.26
C PHE A 176 22.10 -12.41 5.27
N THR A 177 22.91 -11.90 4.36
CA THR A 177 24.35 -12.19 4.33
C THR A 177 25.14 -11.07 4.97
N ALA A 178 26.27 -11.39 5.62
CA ALA A 178 27.17 -10.39 6.22
C ALA A 178 27.66 -9.34 5.20
N ALA A 179 27.65 -9.66 3.90
CA ALA A 179 27.98 -8.73 2.82
C ALA A 179 26.91 -7.65 2.61
N GLU A 180 25.63 -7.95 2.87
CA GLU A 180 24.50 -7.01 2.77
C GLU A 180 24.42 -6.10 4.01
N GLU A 181 24.83 -6.59 5.19
CA GLU A 181 24.92 -5.81 6.43
C GLU A 181 26.09 -4.79 6.45
N SER A 182 27.07 -4.98 5.56
CA SER A 182 28.30 -4.16 5.49
C SER A 182 28.20 -2.99 4.50
N GLN A 183 27.06 -2.78 3.85
CA GLN A 183 26.88 -1.62 2.96
C GLN A 183 26.67 -0.35 3.80
N PRO A 184 27.48 0.71 3.59
CA PRO A 184 27.24 1.99 4.25
C PRO A 184 25.89 2.55 3.76
N GLY A 185 25.04 2.92 4.72
CA GLY A 185 23.74 3.55 4.47
C GLY A 185 23.82 4.98 3.99
#